data_AF-A0A5Q4SG85-F1
#
_entry.id   AF-A0A5Q4SG85-F1
#
_cell.length_a   1.000
_cell.length_b   1.000
_cell.length_c   1.000
_cell.angle_alpha   90.00
_cell.angle_beta   90.00
_cell.angle_gamma   90.00
#
_symmetry.space_group_name_H-M   'P 1'
#
loop_
_entity.id
_entity.type
_entity.pdbx_description
1 polymer ?
#
loop_
_entity_poly.entity_id
_entity_poly.type
_entity_poly.pdbx_seq_one_letter_code
_entity_poly.pdbx_strand_id
1 'polypeptide(L)' 'MRIRIGVVVLAVVLLISAYISNIPSAADTEAACRRALDNLSTWTNRPDVCLDVSSETYRTFLLMYQLREEGLD' A
#
# COMPACT_ATOMS: atom_id res chain seq x y z
N MET A 1 -20.49 27.64 26.93
CA MET A 1 -19.22 26.89 26.83
C MET A 1 -19.40 25.42 26.38
N ARG A 2 -20.49 24.72 26.75
CA ARG A 2 -20.79 23.34 26.31
C ARG A 2 -20.86 23.10 24.80
N ILE A 3 -21.44 24.03 24.03
CA ILE A 3 -21.57 23.91 22.55
C ILE A 3 -20.19 23.89 21.87
N ARG A 4 -19.20 24.61 22.41
CA ARG A 4 -17.85 24.66 21.85
C ARG A 4 -17.09 23.34 22.01
N ILE A 5 -17.38 22.56 23.05
CA ILE A 5 -16.75 21.27 23.30
C ILE A 5 -17.29 20.21 22.33
N GLY A 6 -18.60 20.20 22.07
CA GLY A 6 -19.22 19.27 21.12
C GLY A 6 -18.68 19.40 19.69
N VAL A 7 -18.45 20.64 19.23
CA VAL A 7 -17.90 20.90 17.88
C VAL A 7 -16.45 20.42 17.76
N VAL A 8 -15.64 20.62 18.80
CA VAL A 8 -14.23 20.19 18.79
C VAL A 8 -14.14 18.65 18.76
N VAL A 9 -14.97 17.95 19.55
CA VAL A 9 -15.00 16.49 19.54
C VAL A 9 -15.41 15.95 18.17
N LEU A 10 -16.43 16.55 17.54
CA LEU A 10 -16.87 16.14 16.21
C LEU A 10 -15.76 16.30 15.15
N ALA A 11 -15.05 17.43 15.18
CA ALA A 11 -13.94 17.69 14.26
C ALA A 11 -12.80 16.67 14.43
N VAL A 12 -12.46 16.33 15.69
CA VAL A 12 -11.42 15.33 15.98
C VAL A 12 -11.84 13.94 15.49
N VAL A 13 -13.09 13.53 15.70
CA VAL A 13 -13.59 12.24 15.23
C VAL A 13 -13.54 12.16 13.70
N LEU A 14 -13.93 13.23 12.99
CA LEU A 14 -13.89 13.28 11.53
C LEU A 14 -12.46 13.17 10.97
N LEU A 15 -11.49 13.81 11.62
CA LEU A 15 -10.08 13.71 11.24
C LEU A 15 -9.53 12.29 11.46
N ILE A 16 -9.88 11.66 12.58
CA ILE A 16 -9.45 10.28 12.88
C ILE A 16 -10.09 9.29 11.90
N SER A 17 -11.38 9.44 11.58
CA SER A 17 -12.04 8.57 10.60
C SER A 17 -11.46 8.72 9.20
N ALA A 18 -11.17 9.96 8.76
CA ALA A 18 -10.53 10.19 7.47
C ALA A 18 -9.11 9.60 7.42
N TYR A 19 -8.37 9.68 8.53
CA TYR A 19 -7.04 9.08 8.65
C TYR A 19 -7.11 7.56 8.52
N ILE A 20 -8.00 6.90 9.27
CA ILE A 20 -8.15 5.44 9.25
C ILE A 20 -8.62 4.95 7.87
N SER A 21 -9.54 5.68 7.23
CA SER A 21 -10.02 5.35 5.88
C SER A 21 -8.96 5.54 4.78
N ASN A 22 -7.90 6.29 5.04
CA ASN A 22 -6.83 6.54 4.08
C ASN A 22 -5.61 5.61 4.28
N ILE A 23 -5.68 4.68 5.25
CA ILE A 23 -4.67 3.62 5.39
C ILE A 23 -5.01 2.56 4.33
N PRO A 24 -4.16 2.38 3.30
CA PRO A 24 -4.39 1.33 2.31
C PRO A 24 -4.40 -0.02 3.02
N SER A 25 -5.36 -0.88 2.66
CA SER A 25 -5.36 -2.23 3.17
C SER A 25 -4.12 -2.97 2.67
N ALA A 26 -3.69 -4.03 3.36
CA ALA A 26 -2.55 -4.84 2.91
C ALA A 26 -2.75 -5.34 1.46
N ALA A 27 -3.99 -5.66 1.08
CA ALA A 27 -4.34 -6.08 -0.28
C ALA A 27 -4.17 -4.95 -1.31
N ASP A 28 -4.52 -3.71 -0.95
CA ASP A 28 -4.32 -2.55 -1.84
C ASP A 28 -2.83 -2.25 -2.03
N THR A 29 -2.04 -2.33 -0.96
CA THR A 29 -0.58 -2.16 -1.00
C THR A 29 0.09 -3.24 -1.85
N GLU A 30 -0.33 -4.51 -1.70
CA GLU A 30 0.18 -5.60 -2.52
C GLU A 30 -0.20 -5.45 -4.01
N ALA A 31 -1.44 -5.05 -4.29
CA ALA A 31 -1.89 -4.81 -5.66
C ALA A 31 -1.16 -3.62 -6.30
N ALA A 32 -0.93 -2.55 -5.55
CA ALA A 32 -0.17 -1.39 -6.00
C ALA A 32 1.30 -1.78 -6.27
N CYS A 33 1.92 -2.54 -5.37
CA CYS A 33 3.26 -3.07 -5.56
C CYS A 33 3.37 -3.92 -6.84
N ARG A 34 2.42 -4.83 -7.08
CA ARG A 34 2.42 -5.68 -8.27
C ARG A 34 2.32 -4.90 -9.58
N ARG A 35 1.58 -3.78 -9.58
CA ARG A 35 1.46 -2.90 -10.75
C ARG A 35 2.69 -2.03 -10.98
N ALA A 36 3.47 -1.79 -9.93
CA ALA A 36 4.69 -0.99 -9.99
C ALA A 36 5.94 -1.79 -10.33
N LEU A 37 5.83 -3.12 -10.45
CA LEU A 37 6.93 -3.95 -10.92
C LEU A 37 7.20 -3.71 -12.41
N ASP A 38 8.47 -3.55 -12.72
CA ASP A 38 9.01 -3.29 -14.05
C ASP A 38 10.35 -4.05 -14.26
N ASN A 39 10.97 -3.84 -15.41
CA ASN A 39 12.25 -4.44 -15.77
C ASN A 39 13.46 -3.94 -14.95
N LEU A 40 13.31 -2.85 -14.19
CA LEU A 40 14.33 -2.32 -13.28
C LEU A 40 14.17 -2.85 -11.86
N SER A 41 13.02 -3.44 -11.56
CA SER A 41 12.65 -3.96 -10.26
C SER A 41 13.49 -5.21 -9.95
N THR A 42 14.27 -5.14 -8.88
CA THR A 42 15.10 -6.26 -8.41
C THR A 42 14.96 -6.44 -6.91
N TRP A 43 15.64 -7.44 -6.35
CA TRP A 43 15.67 -7.65 -4.89
C TRP A 43 16.25 -6.45 -4.13
N THR A 44 17.22 -5.75 -4.72
CA THR A 44 17.92 -4.61 -4.10
C THR A 44 17.41 -3.27 -4.61
N ASN A 45 16.72 -3.24 -5.75
CA ASN A 45 16.07 -2.05 -6.30
C ASN A 45 14.55 -2.23 -6.24
N ARG A 46 13.97 -1.84 -5.10
CA ARG A 46 12.56 -2.03 -4.80
C ARG A 46 11.78 -0.72 -5.00
N PRO A 47 10.64 -0.74 -5.71
CA PRO A 47 9.78 0.44 -5.79
C PRO A 47 9.31 0.90 -4.41
N ASP A 48 9.20 2.21 -4.20
CA ASP A 48 8.80 2.77 -2.89
C ASP A 48 7.45 2.22 -2.41
N VAL A 49 6.50 2.05 -3.33
CA VAL A 49 5.18 1.48 -3.06
C VAL A 49 5.22 0.02 -2.59
N CYS A 50 6.32 -0.68 -2.85
CA CYS A 50 6.53 -2.03 -2.36
C CYS A 50 7.16 -2.05 -0.97
N LEU A 51 7.71 -0.97 -0.42
CA LEU A 51 8.47 -1.01 0.85
C LEU A 51 7.68 -1.61 2.02
N ASP A 52 6.37 -1.37 2.07
CA ASP A 52 5.45 -1.89 3.09
C ASP A 52 5.01 -3.35 2.88
N VAL A 53 5.36 -3.96 1.74
CA VAL A 53 5.10 -5.38 1.47
C VAL A 53 6.23 -6.22 2.10
N SER A 54 5.92 -7.42 2.61
CA SER A 54 6.96 -8.31 3.14
C SER A 54 7.98 -8.70 2.07
N SER A 55 9.21 -8.96 2.49
CA SER A 55 10.29 -9.32 1.56
C SER A 55 10.07 -10.68 0.90
N GLU A 56 9.42 -11.62 1.60
CA GLU A 56 8.99 -12.91 1.04
C GLU A 56 7.93 -12.71 -0.05
N THR A 57 6.88 -11.95 0.25
CA THR A 57 5.80 -11.64 -0.71
C THR A 57 6.36 -10.95 -1.96
N TYR A 58 7.32 -10.04 -1.79
CA TYR A 58 7.95 -9.34 -2.91
C TYR A 58 8.76 -10.26 -3.83
N ARG A 59 9.46 -11.27 -3.28
CA ARG A 59 10.14 -12.28 -4.10
C ARG A 59 9.15 -13.04 -4.97
N THR A 60 8.00 -13.41 -4.40
CA THR A 60 6.93 -14.06 -5.16
C THR A 60 6.42 -13.17 -6.28
N PHE A 61 6.24 -11.87 -6.02
CA PHE A 61 5.80 -10.94 -7.07
C PHE A 61 6.84 -10.74 -8.16
N LEU A 62 8.14 -10.66 -7.83
CA LEU A 62 9.22 -10.61 -8.81
C LEU A 62 9.26 -11.86 -9.69
N LEU A 63 9.12 -13.05 -9.08
CA LEU A 63 9.07 -14.31 -9.82
C LEU A 63 7.87 -14.34 -10.78
N MET A 64 6.68 -13.97 -10.30
CA MET A 64 5.47 -13.92 -11.12
C MET A 64 5.60 -12.91 -12.27
N TYR A 65 6.23 -11.76 -12.03
CA TYR A 65 6.54 -10.79 -13.07
C TYR A 65 7.45 -11.39 -14.14
N GLN A 66 8.54 -12.06 -13.73
CA GLN A 66 9.48 -12.71 -14.66
C GLN A 66 8.81 -13.80 -15.50
N LEU A 67 7.98 -14.65 -14.88
CA LEU A 67 7.23 -15.68 -15.59
C LEU A 67 6.29 -15.07 -16.63
N ARG A 68 5.60 -13.98 -16.28
CA ARG A 68 4.73 -13.25 -17.22
C ARG A 68 5.49 -12.65 -18.39
N GLU A 69 6.66 -12.07 -18.15
CA GLU A 69 7.53 -11.52 -19.21
C GLU A 69 8.04 -12.63 -20.16
N GLU A 70 8.21 -13.85 -19.65
CA GLU A 70 8.53 -15.05 -20.44
C GLU A 70 7.31 -15.64 -21.18
N GLY A 71 6.11 -15.08 -20.99
CA GLY A 71 4.86 -15.57 -21.58
C GLY A 71 4.29 -16.82 -20.90
N LEU A 72 4.74 -17.10 -19.67
CA LEU A 72 4.30 -18.19 -18.82
C LEU A 72 3.31 -17.64 -17.77
N ASP A 73 2.10 -17.27 -18.21
CA ASP A 73 1.00 -16.79 -17.32
C ASP A 73 -0.12 -17.83 -17.19
#